data_AF-A6JUG2-F1
#
_entry.id   AF-A6JUG2-F1
#
_cell.length_a   1.000
_cell.length_b   1.000
_cell.length_c   1.000
_cell.angle_alpha   90.00
_cell.angle_beta   90.00
_cell.angle_gamma   90.00
#
_symmetry.space_group_name_H-M   'P 1'
#
loop_
_entity.id
_entity.type
_entity.pdbx_description
1 polymer ?
#
loop_
_entity_poly.entity_id
_entity_poly.type
_entity_poly.pdbx_seq_one_letter_code
_entity_poly.pdbx_strand_id
1 'polypeptide(L)'
;MTEMVRKITLSRALRIMQNLFPEEYNFYPRSWILPEEFQVQTVKDNDPTWRPTFIVKPDSGCQGDGIYLIKDPCDCRLTGTLHNRPAVVQEYIRKPLLIDKLKFDIRLYVLLKSLDPLEIYIAKDGLSRFCTEPYQEPNPQNLHHVFMHLTNYSLNIHSGKFVHSDSASTGSKRTFSSILCRLSSKGVDIKKVWSDIISLVIKTVIALTPELKVFYQSDIPTGRPGPTCFQILGFDILLMKNLKPMLLEVNANPSMRIEHEYELSPGVFENIPSLVDEEVKVAVIRDTLRLMDPMKKKREIQSQQMDKPFAAKEDLNCDLAGDFEPNPEAHLPSICLKQVFPKYAKQFNYLRLVDRMANLFIRFLGIKGTMKLGPTGFRTFIRNCKLSSSSLSMAAVDILYIDITRRWNSVALDQRDTGMCLQAFVEAFFFLAQRKFKLQPLHEQVASLIDLCEYHLSLLDEKRLLCHRGRSHQRNTPQMNRTTHSAAGSSAPRVIGASKLSHS
;
A
#
# COMPACT_ATOMS: atom_id res chain seq x y z
N MET A 1 -7.39 -0.19 -2.24
CA MET A 1 -6.69 0.51 -1.15
C MET A 1 -7.36 0.33 0.20
N THR A 2 -8.67 0.61 0.35
CA THR A 2 -9.40 0.50 1.63
C THR A 2 -9.13 -0.82 2.35
N GLU A 3 -9.25 -1.94 1.62
CA GLU A 3 -8.96 -3.28 2.14
C GLU A 3 -7.52 -3.48 2.62
N MET A 4 -6.56 -2.83 1.96
CA MET A 4 -5.13 -2.96 2.26
C MET A 4 -4.70 -2.22 3.52
N VAL A 5 -5.39 -1.13 3.84
CA VAL A 5 -5.09 -0.32 5.02
C VAL A 5 -5.97 -0.66 6.22
N ARG A 6 -6.85 -1.67 6.10
CA ARG A 6 -7.48 -2.29 7.27
C ARG A 6 -6.43 -2.81 8.23
N LYS A 7 -6.73 -2.80 9.53
CA LYS A 7 -5.73 -2.99 10.58
C LYS A 7 -5.03 -4.33 10.45
N ILE A 8 -5.78 -5.40 10.16
CA ILE A 8 -5.24 -6.74 9.98
C ILE A 8 -4.36 -6.81 8.72
N THR A 9 -4.86 -6.36 7.57
CA THR A 9 -4.12 -6.42 6.30
C THR A 9 -2.84 -5.60 6.35
N LEU A 10 -2.90 -4.39 6.90
CA LEU A 10 -1.74 -3.53 7.13
C LEU A 10 -0.73 -4.19 8.07
N SER A 11 -1.21 -4.80 9.18
CA SER A 11 -0.36 -5.52 10.12
C SER A 11 0.35 -6.69 9.45
N ARG A 12 -0.34 -7.47 8.61
CA ARG A 12 0.26 -8.59 7.85
C ARG A 12 1.37 -8.10 6.93
N ALA A 13 1.09 -7.06 6.14
CA ALA A 13 2.07 -6.48 5.22
C ALA A 13 3.31 -5.95 5.95
N LEU A 14 3.13 -5.20 7.05
CA LEU A 14 4.25 -4.67 7.83
C LEU A 14 5.03 -5.78 8.54
N ARG A 15 4.37 -6.82 9.05
CA ARG A 15 5.05 -7.94 9.72
C ARG A 15 5.86 -8.81 8.76
N ILE A 16 5.41 -9.00 7.52
CA ILE A 16 6.23 -9.62 6.47
C ILE A 16 7.53 -8.83 6.29
N MET A 17 7.43 -7.49 6.26
CA MET A 17 8.60 -6.64 6.15
C MET A 17 9.47 -6.63 7.43
N GLN A 18 8.89 -6.72 8.63
CA GLN A 18 9.63 -6.86 9.88
C GLN A 18 10.40 -8.18 9.96
N ASN A 19 9.85 -9.27 9.41
CA ASN A 19 10.54 -10.56 9.36
C ASN A 19 11.76 -10.51 8.41
N LEU A 20 11.66 -9.78 7.29
CA LEU A 20 12.76 -9.61 6.35
C LEU A 20 13.80 -8.59 6.84
N PHE A 21 13.33 -7.45 7.36
CA PHE A 21 14.13 -6.28 7.66
C PHE A 21 13.74 -5.70 9.04
N PRO A 22 14.07 -6.40 10.15
CA PRO A 22 13.60 -6.04 11.49
C PRO A 22 14.05 -4.63 11.92
N GLU A 23 15.29 -4.26 11.64
CA GLU A 23 15.83 -2.94 11.98
C GLU A 23 15.21 -1.81 11.16
N GLU A 24 14.83 -2.09 9.91
CA GLU A 24 14.27 -1.09 9.01
C GLU A 24 12.79 -0.82 9.31
N TYR A 25 12.06 -1.82 9.81
CA TYR A 25 10.62 -1.78 10.11
C TYR A 25 10.29 -1.75 11.61
N ASN A 26 11.25 -1.33 12.44
CA ASN A 26 11.07 -1.15 13.89
C ASN A 26 10.22 0.10 14.27
N PHE A 27 9.61 0.77 13.29
CA PHE A 27 8.71 1.91 13.45
C PHE A 27 7.23 1.50 13.61
N TYR A 28 6.93 0.21 13.54
CA TYR A 28 5.60 -0.33 13.78
C TYR A 28 5.61 -1.19 15.05
N PRO A 29 4.76 -0.90 16.06
CA PRO A 29 4.77 -1.67 17.31
C PRO A 29 4.42 -3.14 17.06
N ARG A 30 4.92 -4.04 17.92
CA ARG A 30 4.61 -5.47 17.79
C ARG A 30 3.11 -5.69 17.86
N SER A 31 2.60 -6.46 16.90
CA SER A 31 1.18 -6.70 16.70
C SER A 31 0.89 -8.18 16.50
N TRP A 32 -0.24 -8.62 17.03
CA TRP A 32 -0.80 -9.96 16.90
C TRP A 32 -2.21 -9.87 16.34
N ILE A 33 -2.55 -10.81 15.45
CA ILE A 33 -3.84 -10.84 14.77
C ILE A 33 -4.72 -11.88 15.43
N LEU A 34 -5.89 -11.46 15.88
CA LEU A 34 -6.87 -12.34 16.51
C LEU A 34 -7.96 -12.73 15.50
N PRO A 35 -8.48 -13.98 15.58
CA PRO A 35 -8.20 -15.00 16.62
C PRO A 35 -6.97 -15.89 16.36
N GLU A 36 -6.27 -15.72 15.24
CA GLU A 36 -5.27 -16.69 14.74
C GLU A 36 -4.01 -16.80 15.62
N GLU A 37 -3.61 -15.71 16.28
CA GLU A 37 -2.31 -15.59 16.94
C GLU A 37 -2.43 -15.31 18.45
N PHE A 38 -3.25 -16.09 19.14
CA PHE A 38 -3.47 -15.97 20.59
C PHE A 38 -2.22 -16.31 21.45
N GLN A 39 -1.05 -16.50 20.85
CA GLN A 39 0.20 -16.86 21.53
C GLN A 39 0.98 -15.65 22.09
N VAL A 40 0.30 -14.57 22.47
CA VAL A 40 0.94 -13.47 23.22
C VAL A 40 1.54 -13.98 24.54
N GLN A 41 0.93 -15.04 25.09
CA GLN A 41 1.37 -15.72 26.32
C GLN A 41 2.81 -16.25 26.22
N THR A 42 3.19 -16.85 25.08
CA THR A 42 4.52 -17.44 24.87
C THR A 42 5.64 -16.39 24.97
N VAL A 43 5.35 -15.12 24.64
CA VAL A 43 6.32 -14.02 24.77
C VAL A 43 6.45 -13.57 26.22
N LYS A 44 5.34 -13.57 26.98
CA LYS A 44 5.31 -13.22 28.41
C LYS A 44 6.03 -14.26 29.28
N ASP A 45 5.90 -15.54 28.92
CA ASP A 45 6.53 -16.64 29.66
C ASP A 45 8.06 -16.65 29.51
N ASN A 46 8.59 -16.09 28.42
CA ASN A 46 10.03 -16.01 28.15
C ASN A 46 10.75 -14.83 28.82
N ASP A 47 10.04 -13.79 29.25
CA ASP A 47 10.61 -12.64 29.98
C ASP A 47 9.67 -12.16 31.10
N PRO A 48 9.88 -12.61 32.35
CA PRO A 48 9.07 -12.21 33.50
C PRO A 48 9.12 -10.72 33.84
N THR A 49 10.14 -10.00 33.34
CA THR A 49 10.30 -8.55 33.56
C THR A 49 9.51 -7.73 32.54
N TRP A 50 9.09 -8.35 31.43
CA TRP A 50 8.30 -7.73 30.39
C TRP A 50 6.85 -7.55 30.85
N ARG A 51 6.53 -6.30 31.24
CA ARG A 51 5.19 -5.86 31.66
C ARG A 51 4.58 -4.86 30.67
N PRO A 52 4.27 -5.29 29.43
CA PRO A 52 3.71 -4.42 28.42
C PRO A 52 2.29 -3.97 28.78
N THR A 53 1.85 -2.88 28.15
CA THR A 53 0.43 -2.56 27.99
C THR A 53 0.11 -2.82 26.54
N PHE A 54 -1.07 -3.37 26.25
CA PHE A 54 -1.54 -3.56 24.88
C PHE A 54 -2.72 -2.67 24.59
N ILE A 55 -2.90 -2.37 23.31
CA ILE A 55 -4.08 -1.73 22.75
C ILE A 55 -4.76 -2.70 21.80
N VAL A 56 -6.04 -2.95 22.03
CA VAL A 56 -6.87 -3.81 21.18
C VAL A 56 -7.62 -2.93 20.21
N LYS A 57 -7.52 -3.24 18.92
CA LYS A 57 -8.14 -2.47 17.84
C LYS A 57 -8.98 -3.40 16.95
N PRO A 58 -10.32 -3.26 16.91
CA PRO A 58 -11.16 -4.02 16.00
C PRO A 58 -10.81 -3.73 14.52
N ASP A 59 -10.85 -4.73 13.65
CA ASP A 59 -10.48 -4.55 12.23
C ASP A 59 -11.46 -3.62 11.50
N SER A 60 -12.76 -3.78 11.74
CA SER A 60 -13.83 -2.98 11.12
C SER A 60 -14.13 -1.64 11.82
N GLY A 61 -13.47 -1.35 12.95
CA GLY A 61 -13.71 -0.11 13.70
C GLY A 61 -13.06 1.11 13.05
N CYS A 62 -13.69 2.27 13.17
CA CYS A 62 -13.10 3.57 12.82
C CYS A 62 -13.26 4.55 13.99
N GLN A 63 -12.62 5.72 13.92
CA GLN A 63 -12.87 6.82 14.87
C GLN A 63 -12.58 6.54 16.37
N GLY A 64 -11.89 5.45 16.68
CA GLY A 64 -11.61 5.04 18.06
C GLY A 64 -12.63 4.06 18.65
N ASP A 65 -13.67 3.71 17.89
CA ASP A 65 -14.72 2.81 18.38
C ASP A 65 -14.20 1.39 18.63
N GLY A 66 -14.60 0.84 19.78
CA GLY A 66 -14.16 -0.47 20.28
C GLY A 66 -12.67 -0.59 20.62
N ILE A 67 -11.92 0.52 20.67
CA ILE A 67 -10.51 0.50 21.08
C ILE A 67 -10.41 0.57 22.61
N TYR A 68 -9.63 -0.34 23.20
CA TYR A 68 -9.38 -0.36 24.64
C TYR A 68 -7.97 -0.84 24.97
N LEU A 69 -7.51 -0.55 26.19
CA LEU A 69 -6.21 -0.97 26.70
C LEU A 69 -6.35 -2.17 27.64
N ILE A 70 -5.36 -3.06 27.59
CA ILE A 70 -5.26 -4.22 28.49
C ILE A 70 -3.83 -4.36 29.02
N LYS A 71 -3.70 -5.00 30.19
CA LYS A 71 -2.39 -5.38 30.77
C LYS A 71 -2.16 -6.88 30.64
N ASP A 72 -3.21 -7.69 30.73
CA ASP A 72 -3.11 -9.12 30.48
C ASP A 72 -3.73 -9.48 29.12
N PRO A 73 -2.99 -10.13 28.20
CA PRO A 73 -3.55 -10.68 26.98
C PRO A 73 -4.73 -11.65 27.23
N CYS A 74 -4.81 -12.27 28.42
CA CYS A 74 -5.95 -13.09 28.82
C CYS A 74 -7.25 -12.29 28.95
N ASP A 75 -7.17 -10.98 29.23
CA ASP A 75 -8.32 -10.09 29.36
C ASP A 75 -9.10 -9.98 28.03
N CYS A 76 -8.46 -10.27 26.89
CA CYS A 76 -9.14 -10.37 25.59
C CYS A 76 -10.26 -11.43 25.57
N ARG A 77 -10.20 -12.46 26.45
CA ARG A 77 -11.22 -13.52 26.53
C ARG A 77 -12.41 -13.13 27.41
N LEU A 78 -12.19 -12.29 28.41
CA LEU A 78 -13.17 -12.02 29.47
C LEU A 78 -14.24 -11.00 29.06
N THR A 79 -13.97 -10.16 28.06
CA THR A 79 -14.92 -9.13 27.60
C THR A 79 -16.08 -9.65 26.77
N GLY A 80 -16.23 -10.98 26.59
CA GLY A 80 -17.42 -11.65 26.01
C GLY A 80 -17.76 -11.32 24.55
N THR A 81 -17.12 -10.30 23.97
CA THR A 81 -17.46 -9.68 22.67
C THR A 81 -16.44 -10.02 21.57
N LEU A 82 -15.31 -10.63 21.93
CA LEU A 82 -14.19 -10.93 21.03
C LEU A 82 -14.06 -12.40 20.61
N HIS A 83 -14.91 -13.32 21.11
CA HIS A 83 -14.75 -14.75 20.82
C HIS A 83 -14.79 -15.13 19.33
N ASN A 84 -15.15 -14.19 18.43
CA ASN A 84 -15.08 -14.39 16.98
C ASN A 84 -14.86 -13.11 16.14
N ARG A 85 -14.46 -11.98 16.74
CA ARG A 85 -14.31 -10.71 15.99
C ARG A 85 -12.85 -10.44 15.63
N PRO A 86 -12.51 -10.25 14.34
CA PRO A 86 -11.15 -9.96 13.92
C PRO A 86 -10.63 -8.66 14.53
N ALA A 87 -9.46 -8.73 15.16
CA ALA A 87 -8.84 -7.59 15.82
C ALA A 87 -7.31 -7.67 15.76
N VAL A 88 -6.67 -6.51 15.95
CA VAL A 88 -5.23 -6.41 16.16
C VAL A 88 -4.98 -6.07 17.61
N VAL A 89 -4.23 -6.92 18.31
CA VAL A 89 -3.64 -6.61 19.61
C VAL A 89 -2.25 -6.07 19.33
N GLN A 90 -1.94 -4.88 19.84
CA GLN A 90 -0.68 -4.21 19.56
C GLN A 90 -0.05 -3.70 20.85
N GLU A 91 1.29 -3.73 20.94
CA GLU A 91 1.99 -3.07 22.04
C GLU A 91 1.68 -1.57 22.08
N TYR A 92 1.27 -1.10 23.26
CA TYR A 92 0.97 0.30 23.48
C TYR A 92 2.26 1.12 23.70
N ILE A 93 2.37 2.24 22.99
CA ILE A 93 3.50 3.16 23.13
C ILE A 93 3.32 3.99 24.41
N ARG A 94 4.04 3.60 25.48
CA ARG A 94 3.93 4.17 26.83
C ARG A 94 4.62 5.53 27.04
N LYS A 95 5.59 5.87 26.18
CA LYS A 95 6.41 7.09 26.33
C LYS A 95 6.29 7.96 25.07
N PRO A 96 5.10 8.49 24.75
CA PRO A 96 4.94 9.44 23.66
C PRO A 96 5.66 10.76 23.98
N LEU A 97 5.98 11.52 22.94
CA LEU A 97 6.29 12.93 23.06
C LEU A 97 5.02 13.66 23.54
N LEU A 98 5.18 14.56 24.49
CA LEU A 98 4.09 15.36 25.03
C LEU A 98 4.33 16.84 24.74
N ILE A 99 3.28 17.56 24.38
CA ILE A 99 3.26 19.02 24.33
C ILE A 99 2.17 19.46 25.31
N ASP A 100 2.51 20.39 26.20
CA ASP A 100 1.60 20.88 27.25
C ASP A 100 1.04 19.74 28.15
N LYS A 101 1.85 18.69 28.36
CA LYS A 101 1.50 17.43 29.07
C LYS A 101 0.43 16.58 28.36
N LEU A 102 0.01 16.95 27.16
CA LEU A 102 -0.99 16.23 26.38
C LEU A 102 -0.32 15.29 25.38
N LYS A 103 -0.88 14.08 25.24
CA LYS A 103 -0.55 13.16 24.15
C LYS A 103 -1.15 13.70 22.85
N PHE A 104 -0.43 13.53 21.75
CA PHE A 104 -0.94 13.90 20.43
C PHE A 104 -0.43 12.93 19.37
N ASP A 105 -1.13 12.86 18.25
CA ASP A 105 -0.65 12.18 17.06
C ASP A 105 -0.68 13.13 15.85
N ILE A 106 0.04 12.75 14.80
CA ILE A 106 0.22 13.53 13.59
C ILE A 106 -0.53 12.85 12.46
N ARG A 107 -1.53 13.53 11.92
CA ARG A 107 -2.17 13.21 10.64
C ARG A 107 -1.37 13.84 9.51
N LEU A 108 -0.60 13.03 8.79
CA LEU A 108 0.17 13.45 7.62
C LEU A 108 -0.50 12.98 6.33
N TYR A 109 -0.56 13.84 5.31
CA TYR A 109 -1.16 13.50 4.02
C TYR A 109 -0.10 13.03 3.02
N VAL A 110 -0.36 11.90 2.39
CA VAL A 110 0.54 11.25 1.43
C VAL A 110 -0.23 10.96 0.15
N LEU A 111 0.29 11.41 -1.00
CA LEU A 111 -0.25 11.08 -2.31
C LEU A 111 0.55 9.92 -2.90
N LEU A 112 -0.13 8.79 -3.11
CA LEU A 112 0.35 7.70 -3.96
C LEU A 112 -0.13 7.97 -5.38
N LYS A 113 0.78 8.47 -6.22
CA LYS A 113 0.46 8.90 -7.59
C LYS A 113 0.50 7.74 -8.59
N SER A 114 1.39 6.79 -8.40
CA SER A 114 1.57 5.64 -9.29
C SER A 114 2.19 4.46 -8.54
N LEU A 115 1.85 3.23 -8.96
CA LEU A 115 2.45 1.98 -8.47
C LEU A 115 3.60 1.49 -9.37
N ASP A 116 3.58 1.86 -10.66
CA ASP A 116 4.58 1.46 -11.65
C ASP A 116 4.79 2.55 -12.73
N PRO A 117 5.90 3.32 -12.69
CA PRO A 117 6.87 3.34 -11.60
C PRO A 117 6.24 3.84 -10.30
N LEU A 118 6.76 3.40 -9.15
CA LEU A 118 6.27 3.84 -7.85
C LEU A 118 6.53 5.35 -7.68
N GLU A 119 5.50 6.12 -7.34
CA GLU A 119 5.60 7.55 -7.10
C GLU A 119 4.88 7.95 -5.81
N ILE A 120 5.64 8.53 -4.88
CA ILE A 120 5.14 8.90 -3.54
C ILE A 120 5.44 10.37 -3.29
N TYR A 121 4.42 11.10 -2.86
CA TYR A 121 4.51 12.51 -2.48
C TYR A 121 4.00 12.70 -1.05
N ILE A 122 4.66 13.55 -0.28
CA ILE A 122 4.30 13.85 1.11
C ILE A 122 3.96 15.35 1.23
N ALA A 123 2.87 15.67 1.91
CA ALA A 123 2.52 17.05 2.22
C ALA A 123 3.56 17.69 3.16
N LYS A 124 3.94 18.94 2.89
CA LYS A 124 4.90 19.71 3.72
C LYS A 124 4.45 19.91 5.17
N ASP A 125 3.15 19.72 5.43
CA ASP A 125 2.53 19.91 6.74
C ASP A 125 1.41 18.88 6.95
N GLY A 126 0.92 18.79 8.18
CA GLY A 126 -0.15 17.91 8.62
C GLY A 126 -0.89 18.49 9.82
N LEU A 127 -1.76 17.69 10.41
CA LEU A 127 -2.53 18.07 11.60
C LEU A 127 -2.01 17.32 12.83
N SER A 128 -1.73 18.04 13.91
CA SER A 128 -1.46 17.47 15.22
C SER A 128 -2.73 17.46 16.05
N ARG A 129 -3.20 16.28 16.46
CA ARG A 129 -4.46 16.09 17.19
C ARG A 129 -4.17 15.71 18.63
N PHE A 130 -4.67 16.51 19.56
CA PHE A 130 -4.37 16.37 20.98
C PHE A 130 -5.47 15.62 21.72
N CYS A 131 -5.06 14.79 22.67
CA CYS A 131 -5.87 14.38 23.80
C CYS A 131 -6.30 15.61 24.62
N THR A 132 -7.44 15.53 25.30
CA THR A 132 -7.97 16.62 26.13
C THR A 132 -7.61 16.51 27.61
N GLU A 133 -6.98 15.40 28.01
CA GLU A 133 -6.51 15.19 29.37
C GLU A 133 -5.00 14.97 29.46
N PRO A 134 -4.34 15.46 30.52
CA PRO A 134 -2.90 15.24 30.75
C PRO A 134 -2.54 13.76 30.74
N TYR A 135 -1.51 13.43 29.97
CA TYR A 135 -1.05 12.06 29.82
C TYR A 135 -0.40 11.54 31.10
N GLN A 136 -0.76 10.31 31.47
CA GLN A 136 -0.06 9.51 32.46
C GLN A 136 0.29 8.15 31.84
N GLU A 137 1.40 7.53 32.27
CA GLU A 137 1.72 6.19 31.79
C GLU A 137 0.61 5.18 32.19
N PRO A 138 0.28 4.19 31.34
CA PRO A 138 -0.80 3.26 31.64
C PRO A 138 -0.55 2.40 32.88
N ASN A 139 -1.50 2.45 33.81
CA ASN A 139 -1.61 1.65 35.02
C ASN A 139 -3.05 1.12 35.16
N PRO A 140 -3.33 0.12 36.02
CA PRO A 140 -4.67 -0.45 36.15
C PRO A 140 -5.79 0.58 36.43
N GLN A 141 -5.46 1.71 37.06
CA GLN A 141 -6.42 2.75 37.43
C GLN A 141 -6.78 3.69 36.28
N ASN A 142 -5.95 3.81 35.23
CA ASN A 142 -6.18 4.78 34.14
C ASN A 142 -6.40 4.14 32.76
N LEU A 143 -6.36 2.81 32.60
CA LEU A 143 -6.55 2.15 31.30
C LEU A 143 -7.85 2.55 30.58
N HIS A 144 -8.91 2.82 31.36
CA HIS A 144 -10.24 3.18 30.87
C HIS A 144 -10.39 4.70 30.59
N HIS A 145 -9.40 5.53 30.95
CA HIS A 145 -9.41 6.97 30.71
C HIS A 145 -9.05 7.26 29.24
N VAL A 146 -10.03 7.12 28.36
CA VAL A 146 -9.82 7.22 26.90
C VAL A 146 -9.32 8.60 26.45
N PHE A 147 -9.73 9.69 27.11
CA PHE A 147 -9.37 11.06 26.74
C PHE A 147 -7.90 11.43 26.96
N MET A 148 -7.13 10.66 27.75
CA MET A 148 -5.68 10.81 27.86
C MET A 148 -4.91 9.83 26.96
N HIS A 149 -5.54 8.77 26.47
CA HIS A 149 -4.87 7.69 25.76
C HIS A 149 -5.15 7.65 24.26
N LEU A 150 -6.31 8.13 23.80
CA LEU A 150 -6.74 8.11 22.41
C LEU A 150 -6.82 9.54 21.87
N THR A 151 -6.15 9.81 20.75
CA THR A 151 -6.03 11.15 20.15
C THR A 151 -7.08 11.42 19.06
N ASN A 152 -7.99 10.47 18.84
CA ASN A 152 -9.02 10.58 17.82
C ASN A 152 -9.86 11.84 18.04
N TYR A 153 -9.95 12.66 16.99
CA TYR A 153 -10.73 13.90 17.01
C TYR A 153 -12.20 13.65 17.36
N SER A 154 -12.81 12.63 16.73
CA SER A 154 -14.20 12.20 16.96
C SER A 154 -14.49 11.87 18.42
N LEU A 155 -13.50 11.40 19.18
CA LEU A 155 -13.66 11.17 20.61
C LEU A 155 -13.49 12.49 21.36
N ASN A 156 -12.38 13.18 21.13
CA ASN A 156 -11.97 14.31 21.94
C ASN A 156 -12.85 15.55 21.76
N ILE A 157 -13.51 15.73 20.61
CA ILE A 157 -14.42 16.87 20.39
C ILE A 157 -15.61 16.89 21.37
N HIS A 158 -16.05 15.72 21.83
CA HIS A 158 -17.13 15.61 22.81
C HIS A 158 -16.65 15.81 24.25
N SER A 159 -15.36 16.04 24.47
CA SER A 159 -14.83 16.38 25.78
C SER A 159 -15.11 17.86 26.07
N GLY A 160 -15.65 18.18 27.26
CA GLY A 160 -15.79 19.57 27.70
C GLY A 160 -14.47 20.34 27.84
N LYS A 161 -13.32 19.68 27.67
CA LYS A 161 -11.97 20.26 27.68
C LYS A 161 -11.40 20.47 26.27
N PHE A 162 -12.17 20.18 25.21
CA PHE A 162 -11.72 20.40 23.84
C PHE A 162 -11.67 21.89 23.53
N VAL A 163 -10.54 22.37 23.02
CA VAL A 163 -10.35 23.79 22.73
C VAL A 163 -10.25 23.98 21.23
N HIS A 164 -11.29 24.58 20.65
CA HIS A 164 -11.23 25.19 19.32
C HIS A 164 -10.42 26.48 19.41
N SER A 165 -9.55 26.71 18.43
CA SER A 165 -8.67 27.88 18.43
C SER A 165 -8.52 28.42 17.02
N ASP A 166 -8.51 29.75 16.92
CA ASP A 166 -8.29 30.47 15.65
C ASP A 166 -6.80 30.63 15.31
N SER A 167 -5.91 29.91 16.00
CA SER A 167 -4.48 29.92 15.75
C SER A 167 -3.96 28.53 15.42
N ALA A 168 -3.05 28.47 14.45
CA ALA A 168 -2.36 27.25 14.02
C ALA A 168 -1.56 26.55 15.14
N SER A 169 -1.28 27.25 16.25
CA SER A 169 -0.33 26.82 17.29
C SER A 169 -0.96 26.50 18.65
N THR A 170 -2.26 26.77 18.82
CA THR A 170 -2.99 26.61 20.08
C THR A 170 -4.23 25.73 19.91
N GLY A 171 -4.90 25.39 21.01
CA GLY A 171 -6.07 24.49 21.00
C GLY A 171 -5.71 23.01 20.91
N SER A 172 -6.75 22.18 20.70
CA SER A 172 -6.69 20.72 20.66
C SER A 172 -6.38 20.16 19.25
N LYS A 173 -6.30 21.03 18.24
CA LYS A 173 -5.87 20.71 16.87
C LYS A 173 -4.94 21.81 16.38
N ARG A 174 -3.74 21.45 15.93
CA ARG A 174 -2.67 22.40 15.55
C ARG A 174 -2.03 21.96 14.24
N THR A 175 -1.38 22.85 13.51
CA THR A 175 -0.54 22.44 12.37
C THR A 175 0.69 21.68 12.88
N PHE A 176 1.19 20.70 12.12
CA PHE A 176 2.40 19.99 12.53
C PHE A 176 3.64 20.89 12.46
N SER A 177 3.69 21.81 11.49
CA SER A 177 4.71 22.87 11.42
C SER A 177 4.82 23.69 12.70
N SER A 178 3.70 24.01 13.38
CA SER A 178 3.74 24.71 14.67
C SER A 178 4.43 23.89 15.77
N ILE A 179 4.21 22.57 15.80
CA ILE A 179 4.87 21.66 16.74
C ILE A 179 6.36 21.57 16.45
N LEU A 180 6.73 21.44 15.17
CA LEU A 180 8.14 21.40 14.75
C LEU A 180 8.86 22.71 15.09
N CYS A 181 8.22 23.87 14.90
CA CYS A 181 8.76 25.17 15.30
C CYS A 181 9.06 25.20 16.81
N ARG A 182 8.10 24.77 17.63
CA ARG A 182 8.27 24.70 19.09
C ARG A 182 9.39 23.74 19.53
N LEU A 183 9.56 22.62 18.82
CA LEU A 183 10.65 21.68 19.07
C LEU A 183 12.00 22.27 18.63
N SER A 184 12.04 22.97 17.50
CA SER A 184 13.23 23.66 17.00
C SER A 184 13.75 24.69 18.00
N SER A 185 12.85 25.49 18.60
CA SER A 185 13.20 26.44 19.65
C SER A 185 13.75 25.79 20.93
N LYS A 186 13.60 24.47 21.10
CA LYS A 186 14.18 23.67 22.18
C LYS A 186 15.47 22.94 21.76
N GLY A 187 16.02 23.24 20.57
CA GLY A 187 17.25 22.65 20.06
C GLY A 187 17.09 21.27 19.42
N VAL A 188 15.87 20.86 19.07
CA VAL A 188 15.64 19.59 18.37
C VAL A 188 16.02 19.71 16.89
N ASP A 189 16.72 18.70 16.37
CA ASP A 189 16.98 18.58 14.93
C ASP A 189 15.70 18.16 14.17
N ILE A 190 14.98 19.16 13.69
CA ILE A 190 13.75 18.98 12.89
C ILE A 190 14.02 18.30 11.55
N LYS A 191 15.21 18.50 10.96
CA LYS A 191 15.55 17.86 9.68
C LYS A 191 15.64 16.35 9.85
N LYS A 192 16.25 15.91 10.96
CA LYS A 192 16.29 14.49 11.32
C LYS A 192 14.89 13.91 11.57
N VAL A 193 14.05 14.58 12.37
CA VAL A 193 12.67 14.12 12.63
C VAL A 193 11.90 13.97 11.33
N TRP A 194 11.98 14.95 10.43
CA TRP A 194 11.31 14.89 9.13
C TRP A 194 11.87 13.80 8.22
N SER A 195 13.20 13.60 8.20
CA SER A 195 13.84 12.50 7.49
C SER A 195 13.36 11.13 7.97
N ASP A 196 13.24 10.95 9.28
CA ASP A 196 12.77 9.70 9.89
C ASP A 196 11.27 9.45 9.54
N ILE A 197 10.44 10.51 9.49
CA ILE A 197 9.05 10.44 9.03
C ILE A 197 8.96 10.07 7.53
N ILE A 198 9.77 10.70 6.67
CA ILE A 198 9.82 10.37 5.23
C ILE A 198 10.17 8.89 5.05
N SER A 199 11.19 8.41 5.76
CA SER A 199 11.59 7.00 5.73
C SER A 199 10.43 6.08 6.15
N LEU A 200 9.72 6.40 7.24
CA LEU A 200 8.56 5.64 7.70
C LEU A 200 7.48 5.54 6.61
N VAL A 201 7.14 6.67 5.97
CA VAL A 201 6.12 6.71 4.91
C VAL A 201 6.54 5.87 3.70
N ILE A 202 7.77 6.04 3.19
CA ILE A 202 8.27 5.27 2.04
C ILE A 202 8.23 3.77 2.34
N LYS A 203 8.76 3.35 3.49
CA LYS A 203 8.81 1.94 3.90
C LYS A 203 7.41 1.33 4.04
N THR A 204 6.46 2.10 4.59
CA THR A 204 5.05 1.67 4.70
C THR A 204 4.42 1.46 3.33
N VAL A 205 4.61 2.40 2.39
CA VAL A 205 4.09 2.27 1.03
C VAL A 205 4.75 1.11 0.28
N ILE A 206 6.06 0.88 0.46
CA ILE A 206 6.75 -0.29 -0.09
C ILE A 206 6.12 -1.59 0.41
N ALA A 207 5.72 -1.66 1.69
CA ALA A 207 5.05 -2.84 2.24
C ALA A 207 3.65 -3.08 1.61
N LEU A 208 2.94 -2.00 1.24
CA LEU A 208 1.60 -2.08 0.64
C LEU A 208 1.61 -2.34 -0.88
N THR A 209 2.68 -1.90 -1.57
CA THR A 209 2.80 -1.95 -3.04
C THR A 209 2.56 -3.34 -3.66
N PRO A 210 3.10 -4.45 -3.12
CA PRO A 210 3.00 -5.78 -3.75
C PRO A 210 1.56 -6.24 -3.94
N GLU A 211 0.73 -6.12 -2.90
CA GLU A 211 -0.69 -6.50 -2.95
C GLU A 211 -1.47 -5.55 -3.85
N LEU A 212 -1.21 -4.24 -3.74
CA LEU A 212 -1.86 -3.25 -4.60
C LEU A 212 -1.61 -3.50 -6.09
N LYS A 213 -0.42 -4.00 -6.46
CA LYS A 213 -0.13 -4.41 -7.84
C LYS A 213 -0.96 -5.62 -8.28
N VAL A 214 -1.16 -6.60 -7.40
CA VAL A 214 -2.01 -7.76 -7.71
C VAL A 214 -3.46 -7.32 -7.94
N PHE A 215 -4.01 -6.47 -7.06
CA PHE A 215 -5.34 -5.87 -7.25
C PHE A 215 -5.41 -5.03 -8.54
N TYR A 216 -4.41 -4.18 -8.76
CA TYR A 216 -4.40 -3.31 -9.94
C TYR A 216 -4.38 -4.14 -11.23
N GLN A 217 -3.64 -5.24 -11.27
CA GLN A 217 -3.55 -6.10 -12.44
C GLN A 217 -4.77 -7.00 -12.64
N SER A 218 -5.51 -7.37 -11.58
CA SER A 218 -6.79 -8.06 -11.74
C SER A 218 -7.81 -7.15 -12.44
N ASP A 219 -7.85 -5.88 -12.05
CA ASP A 219 -8.87 -4.93 -12.50
C ASP A 219 -8.49 -4.26 -13.82
N ILE A 220 -7.20 -3.95 -14.00
CA ILE A 220 -6.64 -3.26 -15.17
C ILE A 220 -5.48 -4.09 -15.74
N PRO A 221 -5.77 -5.11 -16.58
CA PRO A 221 -4.73 -5.97 -17.15
C PRO A 221 -3.78 -5.22 -18.08
N THR A 222 -2.52 -5.62 -18.09
CA THR A 222 -1.47 -5.05 -18.95
C THR A 222 -1.87 -5.06 -20.42
N GLY A 223 -1.69 -3.93 -21.10
CA GLY A 223 -1.98 -3.78 -22.54
C GLY A 223 -3.43 -3.43 -22.88
N ARG A 224 -4.30 -3.20 -21.89
CA ARG A 224 -5.62 -2.60 -22.11
C ARG A 224 -5.63 -1.13 -21.66
N PRO A 225 -6.35 -0.25 -22.36
CA PRO A 225 -6.59 1.10 -21.86
C PRO A 225 -7.42 0.99 -20.57
N GLY A 226 -6.91 1.59 -19.49
CA GLY A 226 -7.59 1.67 -18.20
C GLY A 226 -7.30 3.03 -17.54
N PRO A 227 -8.09 3.41 -16.53
CA PRO A 227 -7.89 4.68 -15.85
C PRO A 227 -6.54 4.69 -15.12
N THR A 228 -5.90 5.84 -15.06
CA THR A 228 -4.78 6.07 -14.13
C THR A 228 -5.34 6.32 -12.74
N CYS A 229 -4.90 5.56 -11.75
CA CYS A 229 -5.35 5.70 -10.37
C CYS A 229 -4.35 6.49 -9.53
N PHE A 230 -4.86 7.30 -8.61
CA PHE A 230 -4.08 7.92 -7.53
C PHE A 230 -4.85 7.80 -6.22
N GLN A 231 -4.17 7.97 -5.09
CA GLN A 231 -4.82 7.92 -3.78
C GLN A 231 -4.17 8.91 -2.81
N ILE A 232 -4.99 9.72 -2.16
CA ILE A 232 -4.57 10.47 -0.97
C ILE A 232 -4.79 9.60 0.26
N LEU A 233 -3.74 9.40 1.04
CA LEU A 233 -3.70 8.62 2.26
C LEU A 233 -3.47 9.54 3.47
N GLY A 234 -4.13 9.24 4.58
CA GLY A 234 -3.85 9.86 5.87
C GLY A 234 -3.01 8.94 6.75
N PHE A 235 -1.78 9.30 7.03
CA PHE A 235 -0.91 8.57 7.93
C PHE A 235 -1.07 9.11 9.35
N ASP A 236 -1.29 8.21 10.30
CA ASP A 236 -1.39 8.55 11.72
C ASP A 236 -0.08 8.13 12.39
N ILE A 237 0.71 9.12 12.80
CA ILE A 237 2.07 8.94 13.29
C ILE A 237 2.17 9.47 14.71
N LEU A 238 2.77 8.69 15.60
CA LEU A 238 3.09 9.11 16.97
C LEU A 238 4.58 9.33 17.10
N LEU A 239 4.99 10.50 17.61
CA LEU A 239 6.38 10.70 18.03
C LEU A 239 6.56 10.15 19.44
N MET A 240 7.58 9.33 19.63
CA MET A 240 8.01 8.90 20.96
C MET A 240 8.77 10.02 21.68
N LYS A 241 8.99 9.88 23.00
CA LYS A 241 9.78 10.84 23.81
C LYS A 241 11.19 11.05 23.27
N ASN A 242 11.78 10.04 22.64
CA ASN A 242 13.07 10.12 21.95
C ASN A 242 12.97 10.60 20.50
N LEU A 243 11.81 11.15 20.10
CA LEU A 243 11.50 11.68 18.77
C LEU A 243 11.45 10.64 17.63
N LYS A 244 11.57 9.35 17.93
CA LYS A 244 11.37 8.30 16.93
C LYS A 244 9.89 8.29 16.47
N PRO A 245 9.61 8.38 15.16
CA PRO A 245 8.26 8.28 14.64
C PRO A 245 7.79 6.83 14.62
N MET A 246 6.56 6.60 15.06
CA MET A 246 5.90 5.30 15.09
C MET A 246 4.59 5.36 14.31
N LEU A 247 4.36 4.39 13.42
CA LEU A 247 3.12 4.30 12.65
C LEU A 247 2.01 3.73 13.53
N LEU A 248 0.86 4.42 13.59
CA LEU A 248 -0.34 3.95 14.29
C LEU A 248 -1.31 3.26 13.32
N GLU A 249 -1.63 3.92 12.22
CA GLU A 249 -2.54 3.45 11.17
C GLU A 249 -2.34 4.24 9.86
N VAL A 250 -2.92 3.72 8.77
CA VAL A 250 -3.05 4.42 7.49
C VAL A 250 -4.52 4.45 7.13
N ASN A 251 -5.00 5.62 6.75
CA ASN A 251 -6.38 5.88 6.39
C ASN A 251 -6.48 6.06 4.87
N ALA A 252 -7.26 5.21 4.20
CA ALA A 252 -7.52 5.34 2.75
C ALA A 252 -8.41 6.55 2.44
N ASN A 253 -9.33 6.88 3.35
CA ASN A 253 -10.31 7.96 3.18
C ASN A 253 -10.15 8.97 4.33
N PRO A 254 -9.04 9.71 4.40
CA PRO A 254 -8.90 10.73 5.43
C PRO A 254 -9.96 11.82 5.23
N SER A 255 -10.58 12.29 6.32
CA SER A 255 -11.54 13.40 6.25
C SER A 255 -10.88 14.63 5.64
N MET A 256 -11.53 15.19 4.62
CA MET A 256 -11.17 16.45 3.96
C MET A 256 -12.12 17.59 4.32
N ARG A 257 -13.01 17.41 5.31
CA ARG A 257 -13.85 18.50 5.82
C ARG A 257 -12.97 19.59 6.42
N ILE A 258 -13.23 20.84 6.08
CA ILE A 258 -12.54 22.01 6.61
C ILE A 258 -13.36 22.75 7.67
N GLU A 259 -14.53 22.21 8.02
CA GLU A 259 -15.45 22.75 9.01
C GLU A 259 -15.57 21.81 10.21
N HIS A 260 -16.04 22.35 11.32
CA HIS A 260 -16.44 21.61 12.50
C HIS A 260 -17.84 22.02 12.95
N GLU A 261 -18.57 21.08 13.52
CA GLU A 261 -19.87 21.35 14.12
C GLU A 261 -19.68 22.07 15.46
N TYR A 262 -20.39 23.18 15.63
CA TYR A 262 -20.46 23.98 16.84
C TYR A 262 -21.90 24.04 17.32
N GLU A 263 -22.15 23.68 18.58
CA GLU A 263 -23.49 23.73 19.16
C GLU A 263 -23.80 25.15 19.65
N LEU A 264 -24.75 25.82 18.99
CA LEU A 264 -25.21 27.16 19.35
C LEU A 264 -26.18 27.12 20.54
N SER A 265 -27.06 26.12 20.53
CA SER A 265 -28.05 25.84 21.56
C SER A 265 -28.38 24.34 21.55
N PRO A 266 -28.99 23.77 22.61
CA PRO A 266 -29.23 22.33 22.70
C PRO A 266 -29.91 21.76 21.45
N GLY A 267 -29.18 20.92 20.70
CA GLY A 267 -29.66 20.28 19.47
C GLY A 267 -29.60 21.13 18.19
N VAL A 268 -29.05 22.35 18.24
CA VAL A 268 -28.85 23.24 17.08
C VAL A 268 -27.36 23.41 16.81
N PHE A 269 -26.92 22.88 15.67
CA PHE A 269 -25.52 22.88 15.25
C PHE A 269 -25.29 23.77 14.03
N GLU A 270 -24.16 24.47 14.02
CA GLU A 270 -23.66 25.24 12.90
C GLU A 270 -22.30 24.70 12.46
N ASN A 271 -22.00 24.74 11.16
CA ASN A 271 -20.69 24.36 10.64
C ASN A 271 -19.79 25.59 10.56
N ILE A 272 -18.75 25.63 11.39
CA ILE A 272 -17.80 26.74 11.45
C ILE A 272 -16.49 26.31 10.76
N PRO A 273 -15.91 27.14 9.86
CA PRO A 273 -14.61 26.88 9.27
C PRO A 273 -13.51 26.68 10.32
N SER A 274 -12.63 25.72 10.08
CA SER A 274 -11.44 25.47 10.89
C SER A 274 -10.20 25.89 10.11
N LEU A 275 -9.58 26.98 10.56
CA LEU A 275 -8.39 27.56 9.93
C LEU A 275 -7.27 26.54 9.71
N VAL A 276 -7.02 25.70 10.71
CA VAL A 276 -5.97 24.65 10.66
C VAL A 276 -6.29 23.59 9.60
N ASP A 277 -7.55 23.17 9.51
CA ASP A 277 -7.99 22.19 8.53
C ASP A 277 -7.94 22.79 7.11
N GLU A 278 -8.41 24.02 6.95
CA GLU A 278 -8.39 24.74 5.67
C GLU A 278 -6.96 24.92 5.14
N GLU A 279 -6.05 25.46 5.95
CA GLU A 279 -4.65 25.71 5.58
C GLU A 279 -3.96 24.45 5.03
N VAL A 280 -4.18 23.31 5.68
CA VAL A 280 -3.54 22.04 5.30
C VAL A 280 -4.29 21.36 4.15
N LYS A 281 -5.61 21.17 4.28
CA LYS A 281 -6.38 20.31 3.36
C LYS A 281 -6.59 20.94 2.00
N VAL A 282 -6.84 22.24 1.93
CA VAL A 282 -7.02 22.94 0.65
C VAL A 282 -5.74 22.83 -0.18
N ALA A 283 -4.57 23.03 0.45
CA ALA A 283 -3.29 22.87 -0.23
C ALA A 283 -3.08 21.44 -0.75
N VAL A 284 -3.39 20.42 0.06
CA VAL A 284 -3.27 19.00 -0.33
C VAL A 284 -4.16 18.68 -1.55
N ILE A 285 -5.42 19.09 -1.53
CA ILE A 285 -6.35 18.82 -2.64
C ILE A 285 -5.93 19.58 -3.89
N ARG A 286 -5.72 20.90 -3.79
CA ARG A 286 -5.28 21.74 -4.91
C ARG A 286 -4.05 21.17 -5.58
N ASP A 287 -3.01 20.85 -4.80
CA ASP A 287 -1.75 20.40 -5.35
C ASP A 287 -1.80 18.96 -5.85
N THR A 288 -2.70 18.12 -5.31
CA THR A 288 -3.00 16.80 -5.90
C THR A 288 -3.59 16.96 -7.29
N LEU A 289 -4.60 17.82 -7.46
CA LEU A 289 -5.24 18.05 -8.76
C LEU A 289 -4.24 18.61 -9.79
N ARG A 290 -3.36 19.53 -9.38
CA ARG A 290 -2.28 20.04 -10.23
C ARG A 290 -1.27 18.96 -10.66
N LEU A 291 -0.95 18.02 -9.77
CA LEU A 291 -0.04 16.90 -10.09
C LEU A 291 -0.68 15.83 -10.97
N MET A 292 -2.01 15.73 -10.94
CA MET A 292 -2.79 14.78 -11.75
C MET A 292 -3.33 15.37 -13.05
N ASP A 293 -3.02 16.64 -13.37
CA ASP A 293 -3.47 17.30 -14.58
C ASP A 293 -2.99 16.56 -15.86
N PRO A 294 -3.92 15.99 -16.65
CA PRO A 294 -3.58 15.28 -17.89
C PRO A 294 -2.89 16.17 -18.92
N MET A 295 -3.19 17.47 -18.93
CA MET A 295 -2.64 18.42 -19.91
C MET A 295 -1.16 18.70 -19.65
N LYS A 296 -0.77 18.72 -18.37
CA LYS A 296 0.63 18.83 -17.97
C LYS A 296 1.46 17.65 -18.49
N LYS A 297 0.93 16.43 -18.35
CA LYS A 297 1.57 15.22 -18.89
C LYS A 297 1.75 15.28 -20.41
N LYS A 298 0.76 15.81 -21.13
CA LYS A 298 0.86 16.00 -22.59
C LYS A 298 1.93 17.02 -22.98
N ARG A 299 2.02 18.14 -22.26
CA ARG A 299 3.05 19.18 -22.45
C ARG A 299 4.46 18.66 -22.17
N GLU A 300 4.64 17.88 -21.10
CA GLU A 300 5.93 17.25 -20.76
C GLU A 300 6.38 16.21 -21.80
N ILE A 301 5.44 15.43 -22.35
CA ILE A 301 5.75 14.47 -23.42
C ILE A 301 6.12 15.19 -24.72
N GLN A 302 5.44 16.31 -25.02
CA GLN A 302 5.74 17.12 -26.21
C GLN A 302 7.11 17.81 -26.10
N SER A 303 7.48 18.36 -24.93
CA SER A 303 8.81 18.97 -24.73
C SER A 303 9.93 17.93 -24.80
N GLN A 304 9.75 16.74 -24.22
CA GLN A 304 10.73 15.65 -24.29
C GLN A 304 10.90 15.07 -25.72
N GLN A 305 9.91 15.23 -26.60
CA GLN A 305 10.03 14.84 -28.01
C GLN A 305 10.78 15.89 -28.85
N MET A 306 10.73 17.17 -28.47
CA MET A 306 11.48 18.24 -29.13
C MET A 306 12.97 18.26 -28.75
N ASP A 307 13.33 17.76 -27.57
CA ASP A 307 14.73 17.70 -27.08
C ASP A 307 15.55 16.48 -27.58
N LYS A 308 15.02 15.66 -28.49
CA LYS A 308 15.83 14.65 -29.20
C LYS A 308 16.56 15.31 -30.38
N PRO A 309 17.90 15.24 -30.47
CA PRO A 309 18.61 15.81 -31.61
C PRO A 309 18.27 15.01 -32.86
N PHE A 310 17.44 15.58 -33.74
CA PHE A 310 17.29 15.10 -35.11
C PHE A 310 18.53 15.53 -35.90
N ALA A 311 19.31 14.53 -36.33
CA ALA A 311 20.35 14.74 -37.31
C ALA A 311 19.71 15.11 -38.67
N ALA A 312 20.12 16.27 -39.18
CA ALA A 312 20.05 16.75 -40.56
C ALA A 312 18.66 16.86 -41.22
N LYS A 313 18.22 18.11 -41.43
CA LYS A 313 18.25 18.76 -42.76
C LYS A 313 17.95 20.26 -42.63
N GLU A 314 18.82 21.06 -43.24
CA GLU A 314 18.61 22.48 -43.55
C GLU A 314 17.43 22.61 -44.52
N ASP A 315 16.47 23.49 -44.23
CA ASP A 315 16.11 24.63 -45.09
C ASP A 315 14.86 25.39 -44.61
N LEU A 316 15.01 26.72 -44.66
CA LEU A 316 14.06 27.84 -44.80
C LEU A 316 12.92 28.12 -43.77
N ASN A 317 13.09 29.31 -43.16
CA ASN A 317 12.11 30.33 -42.74
C ASN A 317 10.60 29.98 -42.71
N CYS A 318 10.03 30.13 -41.51
CA CYS A 318 8.74 30.80 -41.34
C CYS A 318 8.72 31.51 -39.98
N ASP A 319 8.55 32.84 -40.04
CA ASP A 319 8.14 33.67 -38.92
C ASP A 319 6.83 33.14 -38.33
N LEU A 320 6.92 32.55 -37.14
CA LEU A 320 5.79 32.42 -36.24
C LEU A 320 6.25 32.98 -34.89
N ALA A 321 5.84 34.22 -34.64
CA ALA A 321 5.82 34.79 -33.31
C ALA A 321 5.12 33.79 -32.38
N GLY A 322 5.91 33.12 -31.55
CA GLY A 322 5.37 32.28 -30.49
C GLY A 322 4.68 33.21 -29.51
N ASP A 323 3.35 33.21 -29.52
CA ASP A 323 2.55 33.62 -28.37
C ASP A 323 3.05 32.81 -27.17
N PHE A 324 3.92 33.42 -26.37
CA PHE A 324 4.19 32.95 -25.02
C PHE A 324 2.90 33.19 -24.24
N GLU A 325 1.99 32.21 -24.27
CA GLU A 325 0.90 32.17 -23.31
C GLU A 325 1.54 32.35 -21.91
N PRO A 326 1.11 33.36 -21.13
CA PRO A 326 1.65 33.55 -19.79
C PRO A 326 1.39 32.26 -19.00
N ASN A 327 2.44 31.69 -18.41
CA ASN A 327 2.34 30.44 -17.67
C ASN A 327 1.22 30.56 -16.62
N PRO A 328 0.07 29.87 -16.79
CA PRO A 328 -1.09 30.07 -15.93
C PRO A 328 -0.82 29.63 -14.49
N GLU A 329 0.29 28.92 -14.23
CA GLU A 329 0.73 28.53 -12.90
C GLU A 329 1.60 29.58 -12.17
N ALA A 330 2.01 30.68 -12.81
CA ALA A 330 2.95 31.65 -12.21
C ALA A 330 2.40 32.36 -10.96
N HIS A 331 1.08 32.52 -10.86
CA HIS A 331 0.40 33.11 -9.69
C HIS A 331 0.06 32.09 -8.60
N LEU A 332 0.27 30.79 -8.84
CA LEU A 332 -0.11 29.74 -7.89
C LEU A 332 1.00 29.52 -6.85
N PRO A 333 0.63 29.24 -5.58
CA PRO A 333 1.61 28.91 -4.55
C PRO A 333 2.48 27.70 -4.92
N SER A 334 3.68 27.64 -4.34
CA SER A 334 4.56 26.49 -4.48
C SER A 334 3.87 25.20 -4.01
N ILE A 335 4.03 24.11 -4.76
CA ILE A 335 3.43 22.81 -4.45
C ILE A 335 3.84 22.34 -3.03
N CYS A 336 2.82 22.03 -2.21
CA CYS A 336 2.95 21.53 -0.84
C CYS A 336 3.34 20.04 -0.80
N LEU A 337 2.96 19.28 -1.82
CA LEU A 337 3.28 17.86 -1.98
C LEU A 337 4.69 17.68 -2.57
N LYS A 338 5.63 17.21 -1.76
CA LYS A 338 7.01 16.96 -2.20
C LYS A 338 7.20 15.50 -2.59
N GLN A 339 7.74 15.27 -3.79
CA GLN A 339 8.08 13.92 -4.23
C GLN A 339 9.23 13.36 -3.37
N VAL A 340 9.00 12.21 -2.76
CA VAL A 340 9.99 11.50 -1.94
C VAL A 340 10.45 10.19 -2.59
N PHE A 341 9.62 9.61 -3.46
CA PHE A 341 9.99 8.47 -4.29
C PHE A 341 9.62 8.77 -5.75
N PRO A 342 10.55 8.63 -6.72
CA PRO A 342 11.86 7.95 -6.65
C PRO A 342 13.04 8.81 -6.16
N LYS A 343 12.82 10.04 -5.67
CA LYS A 343 13.90 10.93 -5.16
C LYS A 343 14.88 10.22 -4.22
N TYR A 344 14.38 9.42 -3.28
CA TYR A 344 15.20 8.62 -2.36
C TYR A 344 15.31 7.14 -2.73
N ALA A 345 14.97 6.73 -3.97
CA ALA A 345 14.89 5.32 -4.35
C ALA A 345 16.18 4.53 -4.08
N LYS A 346 17.35 5.14 -4.30
CA LYS A 346 18.65 4.50 -4.01
C LYS A 346 18.78 4.01 -2.57
N GLN A 347 18.14 4.69 -1.62
CA GLN A 347 18.18 4.35 -0.19
C GLN A 347 17.17 3.26 0.20
N PHE A 348 16.17 2.96 -0.64
CA PHE A 348 15.05 2.08 -0.26
C PHE A 348 14.80 0.93 -1.24
N ASN A 349 15.45 0.91 -2.41
CA ASN A 349 15.21 -0.12 -3.44
C ASN A 349 15.51 -1.54 -2.95
N TYR A 350 16.48 -1.73 -2.05
CA TYR A 350 16.79 -3.05 -1.49
C TYR A 350 15.63 -3.64 -0.66
N LEU A 351 14.70 -2.81 -0.17
CA LEU A 351 13.51 -3.26 0.56
C LEU A 351 12.41 -3.82 -0.35
N ARG A 352 12.56 -3.73 -1.67
CA ARG A 352 11.52 -4.11 -2.65
C ARG A 352 11.53 -5.61 -3.00
N LEU A 353 12.01 -6.48 -2.11
CA LEU A 353 12.04 -7.93 -2.35
C LEU A 353 10.62 -8.51 -2.52
N VAL A 354 9.68 -8.10 -1.67
CA VAL A 354 8.27 -8.57 -1.76
C VAL A 354 7.59 -8.04 -3.03
N ASP A 355 7.97 -6.85 -3.50
CA ASP A 355 7.51 -6.29 -4.79
C ASP A 355 7.99 -7.15 -5.98
N ARG A 356 9.24 -7.61 -5.95
CA ARG A 356 9.78 -8.55 -6.95
C ARG A 356 9.08 -9.91 -6.88
N MET A 357 8.81 -10.42 -5.68
CA MET A 357 8.01 -11.65 -5.50
C MET A 357 6.59 -11.50 -6.03
N ALA A 358 5.94 -10.33 -5.87
CA ALA A 358 4.64 -10.08 -6.46
C ALA A 358 4.70 -10.08 -8.00
N ASN A 359 5.75 -9.54 -8.62
CA ASN A 359 5.94 -9.65 -10.07
C ASN A 359 6.05 -11.12 -10.52
N LEU A 360 6.75 -11.97 -9.76
CA LEU A 360 6.81 -13.42 -10.01
C LEU A 360 5.41 -14.05 -9.85
N PHE A 361 4.72 -13.79 -8.75
CA PHE A 361 3.36 -14.28 -8.49
C PHE A 361 2.42 -13.95 -9.66
N ILE A 362 2.37 -12.67 -10.03
CA ILE A 362 1.61 -12.12 -11.14
C ILE A 362 1.88 -12.88 -12.45
N ARG A 363 3.16 -13.15 -12.76
CA ARG A 363 3.58 -13.86 -13.97
C ARG A 363 3.00 -15.28 -14.06
N PHE A 364 2.71 -15.91 -12.92
CA PHE A 364 2.22 -17.29 -12.84
C PHE A 364 0.73 -17.44 -12.53
N LEU A 365 -0.01 -16.35 -12.27
CA LEU A 365 -1.47 -16.39 -12.02
C LEU A 365 -2.25 -17.09 -13.14
N GLY A 366 -1.75 -17.05 -14.38
CA GLY A 366 -2.21 -17.84 -15.52
C GLY A 366 -3.52 -17.36 -16.15
N ILE A 367 -4.52 -16.99 -15.35
CA ILE A 367 -5.82 -16.48 -15.79
C ILE A 367 -5.87 -14.96 -15.59
N LYS A 368 -6.35 -14.22 -16.59
CA LYS A 368 -6.53 -12.77 -16.45
C LYS A 368 -7.65 -12.48 -15.46
N GLY A 369 -7.44 -11.54 -14.54
CA GLY A 369 -8.43 -11.13 -13.56
C GLY A 369 -8.48 -11.96 -12.27
N THR A 370 -7.72 -13.05 -12.16
CA THR A 370 -7.63 -13.80 -10.88
C THR A 370 -6.60 -13.17 -9.95
N MET A 371 -6.88 -13.23 -8.65
CA MET A 371 -5.95 -12.86 -7.58
C MET A 371 -5.36 -14.08 -6.87
N LYS A 372 -5.74 -15.30 -7.30
CA LYS A 372 -5.36 -16.56 -6.67
C LYS A 372 -4.56 -17.40 -7.66
N LEU A 373 -3.38 -17.83 -7.23
CA LEU A 373 -2.52 -18.74 -7.97
C LEU A 373 -3.01 -20.18 -7.78
N GLY A 374 -3.41 -20.83 -8.87
CA GLY A 374 -3.81 -22.23 -8.85
C GLY A 374 -2.63 -23.21 -8.75
N PRO A 375 -2.87 -24.49 -8.44
CA PRO A 375 -1.81 -25.49 -8.25
C PRO A 375 -0.98 -25.72 -9.52
N THR A 376 -1.60 -25.65 -10.70
CA THR A 376 -0.87 -25.75 -11.98
C THR A 376 0.05 -24.55 -12.22
N GLY A 377 -0.38 -23.34 -11.86
CA GLY A 377 0.46 -22.14 -11.91
C GLY A 377 1.67 -22.26 -10.97
N PHE A 378 1.43 -22.71 -9.74
CA PHE A 378 2.50 -22.93 -8.76
C PHE A 378 3.50 -24.02 -9.20
N ARG A 379 3.04 -25.17 -9.71
CA ARG A 379 3.92 -26.20 -10.29
C ARG A 379 4.74 -25.65 -11.46
N THR A 380 4.15 -24.80 -12.29
CA THR A 380 4.83 -24.18 -13.43
C THR A 380 5.91 -23.21 -12.97
N PHE A 381 5.66 -22.42 -11.92
CA PHE A 381 6.66 -21.59 -11.25
C PHE A 381 7.86 -22.43 -10.80
N ILE A 382 7.63 -23.49 -10.04
CA ILE A 382 8.69 -24.37 -9.52
C ILE A 382 9.55 -24.97 -10.65
N ARG A 383 8.92 -25.43 -11.74
CA ARG A 383 9.62 -26.01 -12.88
C ARG A 383 10.40 -24.98 -13.69
N ASN A 384 9.79 -23.84 -14.00
CA ASN A 384 10.41 -22.80 -14.82
C ASN A 384 11.59 -22.15 -14.09
N CYS A 385 11.50 -22.00 -12.78
CA CYS A 385 12.58 -21.47 -11.93
C CYS A 385 13.58 -22.55 -11.47
N LYS A 386 13.46 -23.80 -11.94
CA LYS A 386 14.38 -24.91 -11.62
C LYS A 386 14.56 -25.16 -10.12
N LEU A 387 13.46 -25.09 -9.36
CA LEU A 387 13.48 -25.21 -7.90
C LEU A 387 13.35 -26.66 -7.40
N SER A 388 12.92 -27.58 -8.25
CA SER A 388 12.85 -29.02 -7.93
C SER A 388 14.24 -29.62 -7.70
N SER A 389 14.37 -30.47 -6.69
CA SER A 389 15.59 -31.24 -6.41
C SER A 389 15.24 -32.64 -5.90
N SER A 390 16.24 -33.51 -5.71
CA SER A 390 16.04 -34.81 -5.04
C SER A 390 15.36 -34.66 -3.67
N SER A 391 15.67 -33.57 -2.97
CA SER A 391 15.08 -33.22 -1.67
C SER A 391 13.72 -32.51 -1.77
N LEU A 392 13.31 -32.02 -2.94
CA LEU A 392 12.05 -31.30 -3.14
C LEU A 392 11.39 -31.83 -4.43
N SER A 393 10.73 -32.98 -4.30
CA SER A 393 9.98 -33.61 -5.38
C SER A 393 8.72 -32.80 -5.72
N MET A 394 8.15 -33.02 -6.92
CA MET A 394 6.89 -32.38 -7.28
C MET A 394 5.72 -32.78 -6.34
N ALA A 395 5.75 -34.00 -5.79
CA ALA A 395 4.77 -34.40 -4.77
C ALA A 395 4.93 -33.59 -3.47
N ALA A 396 6.16 -33.34 -3.01
CA ALA A 396 6.41 -32.49 -1.86
C ALA A 396 5.98 -31.03 -2.11
N VAL A 397 6.12 -30.54 -3.34
CA VAL A 397 5.64 -29.22 -3.78
C VAL A 397 4.11 -29.13 -3.74
N ASP A 398 3.40 -30.19 -4.17
CA ASP A 398 1.94 -30.23 -4.12
C ASP A 398 1.43 -30.24 -2.68
N ILE A 399 2.09 -30.99 -1.78
CA ILE A 399 1.80 -30.97 -0.34
C ILE A 399 2.01 -29.56 0.24
N LEU A 400 3.16 -28.93 -0.05
CA LEU A 400 3.45 -27.55 0.39
C LEU A 400 2.36 -26.56 -0.06
N TYR A 401 1.95 -26.65 -1.33
CA TYR A 401 0.88 -25.81 -1.86
C TYR A 401 -0.43 -26.00 -1.10
N ILE A 402 -0.85 -27.26 -0.88
CA ILE A 402 -2.09 -27.59 -0.20
C ILE A 402 -2.06 -27.09 1.25
N ASP A 403 -0.99 -27.36 1.98
CA ASP A 403 -0.87 -27.01 3.40
C ASP A 403 -0.92 -25.50 3.63
N ILE A 404 -0.16 -24.74 2.83
CA ILE A 404 -0.15 -23.28 2.92
C ILE A 404 -1.50 -22.71 2.48
N THR A 405 -2.04 -23.16 1.35
CA THR A 405 -3.33 -22.66 0.84
C THR A 405 -4.47 -22.92 1.82
N ARG A 406 -4.50 -24.10 2.45
CA ARG A 406 -5.51 -24.45 3.46
C ARG A 406 -5.45 -23.51 4.66
N ARG A 407 -4.25 -23.23 5.18
CA ARG A 407 -4.07 -22.30 6.32
C ARG A 407 -4.52 -20.88 5.99
N TRP A 408 -4.23 -20.38 4.79
CA TRP A 408 -4.64 -19.04 4.40
C TRP A 408 -6.13 -18.94 4.03
N ASN A 409 -6.74 -20.02 3.54
CA ASN A 409 -8.18 -20.05 3.26
C ASN A 409 -9.03 -20.20 4.53
N SER A 410 -8.52 -20.83 5.60
CA SER A 410 -9.18 -20.77 6.92
C SER A 410 -9.20 -19.38 7.54
N VAL A 411 -8.38 -18.46 7.01
CA VAL A 411 -8.16 -17.11 7.53
C VAL A 411 -8.88 -16.03 6.69
N ALA A 412 -9.17 -16.32 5.42
CA ALA A 412 -9.94 -15.43 4.56
C ALA A 412 -11.44 -15.68 4.74
N LEU A 413 -12.21 -14.63 5.04
CA LEU A 413 -13.67 -14.68 5.18
C LEU A 413 -14.38 -15.05 3.87
N ASP A 414 -13.72 -14.89 2.72
CA ASP A 414 -14.30 -15.14 1.41
C ASP A 414 -13.84 -16.50 0.85
N GLN A 415 -14.68 -17.51 1.03
CA GLN A 415 -14.43 -18.91 0.63
C GLN A 415 -14.69 -19.18 -0.86
N ARG A 416 -15.05 -18.16 -1.65
CA ARG A 416 -15.54 -18.36 -3.03
C ARG A 416 -14.43 -18.63 -4.05
N ASP A 417 -13.21 -18.15 -3.81
CA ASP A 417 -12.10 -18.31 -4.75
C ASP A 417 -11.05 -19.32 -4.26
N THR A 418 -10.88 -20.40 -5.03
CA THR A 418 -9.88 -21.43 -4.74
C THR A 418 -8.48 -21.01 -5.21
N GLY A 419 -7.49 -21.20 -4.35
CA GLY A 419 -6.07 -21.03 -4.70
C GLY A 419 -5.27 -20.18 -3.71
N MET A 420 -3.98 -20.05 -4.00
CA MET A 420 -3.00 -19.37 -3.16
C MET A 420 -3.03 -17.86 -3.39
N CYS A 421 -3.31 -17.05 -2.36
CA CYS A 421 -3.15 -15.59 -2.44
C CYS A 421 -1.67 -15.17 -2.41
N LEU A 422 -1.38 -13.88 -2.63
CA LEU A 422 -0.01 -13.37 -2.60
C LEU A 422 0.68 -13.66 -1.25
N GLN A 423 0.00 -13.48 -0.12
CA GLN A 423 0.56 -13.70 1.22
C GLN A 423 0.96 -15.17 1.43
N ALA A 424 0.13 -16.09 0.96
CA ALA A 424 0.41 -17.51 0.94
C ALA A 424 1.61 -17.84 0.03
N PHE A 425 1.70 -17.19 -1.13
CA PHE A 425 2.85 -17.33 -2.02
C PHE A 425 4.15 -16.80 -1.40
N VAL A 426 4.09 -15.65 -0.71
CA VAL A 426 5.21 -15.07 0.04
C VAL A 426 5.73 -16.06 1.08
N GLU A 427 4.83 -16.68 1.85
CA GLU A 427 5.20 -17.69 2.83
C GLU A 427 5.83 -18.93 2.18
N ALA A 428 5.24 -19.43 1.09
CA ALA A 428 5.83 -20.53 0.32
C ALA A 428 7.22 -20.16 -0.20
N PHE A 429 7.41 -18.92 -0.65
CA PHE A 429 8.68 -18.41 -1.15
C PHE A 429 9.74 -18.38 -0.04
N PHE A 430 9.38 -17.95 1.18
CA PHE A 430 10.29 -17.97 2.33
C PHE A 430 10.72 -19.40 2.67
N PHE A 431 9.78 -20.36 2.69
CA PHE A 431 10.11 -21.77 2.91
C PHE A 431 11.09 -22.30 1.86
N LEU A 432 10.87 -21.98 0.58
CA LEU A 432 11.77 -22.38 -0.50
C LEU A 432 13.16 -21.73 -0.37
N ALA A 433 13.21 -20.46 0.01
CA ALA A 433 14.46 -19.71 0.20
C ALA A 433 15.28 -20.30 1.35
N GLN A 434 14.67 -20.49 2.51
CA GLN A 434 15.29 -21.10 3.69
C GLN A 434 15.79 -22.51 3.42
N ARG A 435 15.02 -23.29 2.65
CA ARG A 435 15.43 -24.65 2.29
C ARG A 435 16.70 -24.66 1.42
N LYS A 436 16.81 -23.71 0.49
CA LYS A 436 17.87 -23.67 -0.53
C LYS A 436 19.13 -22.92 -0.08
N PHE A 437 18.99 -21.88 0.74
CA PHE A 437 20.07 -20.95 1.12
C PHE A 437 20.33 -20.90 2.64
N LYS A 438 20.36 -22.05 3.32
CA LYS A 438 20.34 -22.19 4.79
C LYS A 438 21.33 -21.34 5.60
N LEU A 439 22.46 -20.93 5.03
CA LEU A 439 23.56 -20.28 5.76
C LEU A 439 23.46 -18.75 5.82
N GLN A 440 22.49 -18.14 5.12
CA GLN A 440 22.34 -16.69 5.02
C GLN A 440 21.22 -16.15 5.93
N PRO A 441 21.20 -14.85 6.27
CA PRO A 441 20.03 -14.18 6.83
C PRO A 441 18.81 -14.26 5.89
N LEU A 442 17.59 -14.27 6.42
CA LEU A 442 16.37 -14.51 5.64
C LEU A 442 16.24 -13.58 4.41
N HIS A 443 16.55 -12.28 4.53
CA HIS A 443 16.45 -11.36 3.40
C HIS A 443 17.43 -11.69 2.26
N GLU A 444 18.65 -12.14 2.58
CA GLU A 444 19.62 -12.60 1.57
C GLU A 444 19.21 -13.93 0.94
N GLN A 445 18.63 -14.85 1.71
CA GLN A 445 18.07 -16.09 1.18
C GLN A 445 16.97 -15.81 0.15
N VAL A 446 16.07 -14.88 0.49
CA VAL A 446 14.96 -14.46 -0.37
C VAL A 446 15.48 -13.73 -1.60
N ALA A 447 16.42 -12.79 -1.45
CA ALA A 447 17.04 -12.10 -2.58
C ALA A 447 17.71 -13.09 -3.55
N SER A 448 18.51 -14.03 -3.03
CA SER A 448 19.18 -15.06 -3.82
C SER A 448 18.18 -15.96 -4.57
N LEU A 449 17.07 -16.32 -3.94
CA LEU A 449 16.02 -17.10 -4.60
C LEU A 449 15.31 -16.29 -5.70
N ILE A 450 15.04 -15.00 -5.47
CA ILE A 450 14.45 -14.13 -6.50
C ILE A 450 15.39 -14.02 -7.70
N ASP A 451 16.68 -13.72 -7.46
CA ASP A 451 17.67 -13.57 -8.54
C ASP A 451 17.79 -14.86 -9.37
N LEU A 452 17.79 -16.02 -8.71
CA LEU A 452 17.76 -17.33 -9.38
C LEU A 452 16.50 -17.52 -10.23
N CYS A 453 15.32 -17.17 -9.69
CA CYS A 453 14.05 -17.29 -10.41
C CYS A 453 14.04 -16.38 -11.65
N GLU A 454 14.42 -15.10 -11.48
CA GLU A 454 14.46 -14.12 -12.56
C GLU A 454 15.46 -14.53 -13.66
N TYR A 455 16.64 -15.04 -13.29
CA TYR A 455 17.63 -15.56 -14.23
C TYR A 455 17.09 -16.72 -15.08
N HIS A 456 16.43 -17.71 -14.47
CA HIS A 456 15.88 -18.82 -15.24
C HIS A 456 14.71 -18.40 -16.13
N LEU A 457 13.94 -17.41 -15.70
CA LEU A 457 12.84 -16.87 -16.48
C LEU A 457 13.31 -16.05 -17.68
N SER A 458 14.38 -15.26 -17.54
CA SER A 458 14.95 -14.52 -18.67
C SER A 458 15.46 -15.47 -19.76
N LEU A 459 16.17 -16.54 -19.38
CA LEU A 459 16.60 -17.59 -20.32
C LEU A 459 15.44 -18.26 -21.07
N LEU A 460 14.30 -18.44 -20.40
CA LEU A 460 13.09 -18.98 -21.04
C LEU A 460 12.47 -17.99 -22.02
N ASP A 461 12.47 -16.70 -21.70
CA ASP A 461 11.95 -15.65 -22.57
C ASP A 461 12.82 -15.49 -23.81
N GLU A 462 14.14 -15.53 -23.68
CA GLU A 462 15.10 -15.54 -24.80
C GLU A 462 14.87 -16.73 -25.73
N LYS A 463 14.73 -17.94 -25.18
CA LYS A 463 14.43 -19.15 -25.99
C LYS A 463 13.12 -19.02 -26.75
N ARG A 464 12.08 -18.43 -26.15
CA ARG A 464 10.79 -18.20 -26.81
C ARG A 464 10.91 -17.19 -27.95
N LEU A 465 11.67 -16.12 -27.76
CA LEU A 465 11.93 -15.11 -28.80
C LEU A 465 12.70 -15.72 -30.00
N LEU A 466 13.71 -16.55 -29.74
CA LEU A 466 14.48 -17.26 -30.78
C LEU A 466 13.60 -18.24 -31.57
N CYS A 467 12.74 -19.00 -30.90
CA CYS A 467 11.79 -19.90 -31.56
C CYS A 467 10.76 -19.16 -32.43
N HIS A 468 10.34 -17.94 -32.03
CA HIS A 468 9.45 -17.11 -32.84
C HIS A 468 10.15 -16.56 -34.09
N ARG A 469 11.43 -16.17 -33.99
CA ARG A 469 12.24 -15.76 -35.15
C ARG A 469 12.56 -16.93 -36.10
N GLY A 470 12.73 -18.14 -35.58
CA GLY A 470 12.93 -19.35 -36.41
C GLY A 470 11.70 -19.74 -37.23
N ARG A 471 10.49 -19.50 -36.71
CA ARG A 471 9.23 -19.76 -37.44
C ARG A 471 8.92 -18.75 -38.53
N SER A 472 9.43 -17.51 -38.46
CA SER A 472 9.31 -16.54 -39.56
C SER A 472 10.18 -16.87 -40.77
N HIS A 473 11.24 -17.67 -40.62
CA HIS A 473 12.10 -18.07 -41.75
C HIS A 473 11.65 -19.35 -42.48
N GLN A 474 10.73 -20.14 -41.94
CA GLN A 474 10.21 -21.36 -42.59
C GLN A 474 8.93 -21.14 -43.42
N ARG A 475 8.44 -19.90 -43.58
CA ARG A 475 7.24 -19.60 -44.39
C ARG A 475 7.51 -19.10 -45.82
N ASN A 476 8.78 -18.98 -46.23
CA ASN A 476 9.14 -18.57 -47.59
C ASN A 476 9.86 -19.70 -48.34
N THR A 477 9.13 -20.75 -48.72
CA THR A 477 9.50 -21.63 -49.83
C THR A 477 8.40 -21.51 -50.88
N PRO A 478 8.68 -21.00 -52.10
CA PRO A 478 7.66 -20.78 -53.10
C PRO A 478 7.25 -22.10 -53.77
N GLN A 479 5.96 -22.46 -53.64
CA GLN A 479 5.35 -23.51 -54.45
C GLN A 479 5.17 -22.99 -55.90
N MET A 480 5.78 -23.68 -56.86
CA MET A 480 5.59 -23.48 -58.29
C MET A 480 4.15 -23.80 -58.71
N ASN A 481 3.51 -22.83 -59.37
CA ASN A 481 2.22 -22.95 -60.03
C ASN A 481 2.25 -23.98 -61.17
N ARG A 482 1.30 -24.92 -61.17
CA ARG A 482 0.81 -25.58 -62.40
C ARG A 482 -0.65 -25.22 -62.59
N THR A 483 -0.89 -24.48 -63.66
CA THR A 483 -2.18 -24.09 -64.22
C THR A 483 -2.85 -25.26 -64.94
N THR A 484 -4.16 -25.46 -64.71
CA THR A 484 -5.06 -26.09 -65.67
C THR A 484 -6.43 -25.42 -65.64
N HIS A 485 -6.91 -25.12 -66.84
CA HIS A 485 -8.08 -24.31 -67.20
C HIS A 485 -9.45 -24.87 -66.77
N SER A 486 -10.39 -23.95 -66.53
CA SER A 486 -11.83 -24.17 -66.43
C SER A 486 -12.54 -24.05 -67.79
N ALA A 487 -13.55 -24.88 -68.05
CA ALA A 487 -14.58 -24.62 -69.06
C ALA A 487 -15.97 -25.17 -68.64
N ALA A 488 -16.89 -24.22 -68.43
CA ALA A 488 -18.32 -24.15 -68.78
C ALA A 488 -19.34 -25.29 -68.57
N GLY A 489 -20.52 -24.86 -68.07
CA GLY A 489 -21.87 -25.45 -68.26
C GLY A 489 -22.42 -26.10 -66.98
N SER A 490 -23.67 -25.91 -66.52
CA SER A 490 -24.89 -25.31 -67.05
C SER A 490 -25.91 -25.13 -65.89
N SER A 491 -27.05 -24.50 -66.19
CA SER A 491 -28.03 -23.88 -65.28
C SER A 491 -29.26 -24.72 -64.86
N ALA A 492 -29.79 -24.39 -63.65
CA ALA A 492 -31.22 -24.32 -63.21
C ALA A 492 -32.01 -25.60 -62.80
N PRO A 493 -33.16 -25.52 -62.06
CA PRO A 493 -33.58 -24.58 -60.99
C PRO A 493 -34.36 -25.19 -59.77
N ARG A 494 -34.58 -24.33 -58.73
CA ARG A 494 -35.65 -24.18 -57.69
C ARG A 494 -36.54 -25.37 -57.23
N VAL A 495 -36.81 -25.44 -55.90
CA VAL A 495 -38.14 -25.44 -55.17
C VAL A 495 -37.86 -25.52 -53.65
N ILE A 496 -38.03 -24.45 -52.85
CA ILE A 496 -39.14 -24.11 -51.91
C ILE A 496 -39.69 -25.26 -51.05
N GLY A 497 -39.46 -25.20 -49.73
CA GLY A 497 -40.17 -25.98 -48.71
C GLY A 497 -40.11 -25.28 -47.36
N ALA A 498 -41.27 -24.82 -46.88
CA ALA A 498 -41.44 -23.99 -45.68
C ALA A 498 -41.78 -24.81 -44.42
N SER A 499 -41.56 -24.16 -43.27
CA SER A 499 -42.27 -24.31 -41.98
C SER A 499 -41.99 -25.56 -41.12
N LYS A 500 -41.55 -25.32 -39.86
CA LYS A 500 -42.45 -25.27 -38.70
C LYS A 500 -41.71 -24.85 -37.42
N LEU A 501 -42.34 -23.92 -36.70
CA LEU A 501 -42.12 -23.62 -35.28
C LEU A 501 -42.53 -24.82 -34.41
N SER A 502 -41.91 -25.00 -33.25
CA SER A 502 -42.63 -25.13 -31.98
C SER A 502 -41.71 -24.96 -30.77
N HIS A 503 -42.27 -24.31 -29.76
CA HIS A 503 -41.75 -24.03 -28.42
C HIS A 503 -41.39 -25.29 -27.64
N SER A 504 -40.35 -25.20 -26.81
CA SER A 504 -40.40 -25.36 -25.35
C SER A 504 -39.10 -24.81 -24.74
#